data_AF-W5SJW6-F1
#
_entry.id   AF-W5SJW6-F1
#
_cell.length_a   1.000
_cell.length_b   1.000
_cell.length_c   1.000
_cell.angle_alpha   90.00
_cell.angle_beta   90.00
_cell.angle_gamma   90.00
#
_symmetry.space_group_name_H-M   'P 1'
#
loop_
_entity.id
_entity.type
_entity.pdbx_description
1 polymer ?
#
loop_
_entity_poly.entity_id
_entity_poly.type
_entity_poly.pdbx_seq_one_letter_code
_entity_poly.pdbx_strand_id
1 'polypeptide(L)'
;MKIIYKTIFVLSTFFICCCKQDKGEKPKSQDETKSFAPGHTATNEETESFEETDNIPSKSYKQLLEKYNKIQALFKKPEGFQSSCIEEIEGFFNTDYKHSVNDNLYYTLNFDTTTIDNLKKIITTFGSKKDYHNPAIGESLVRNLSYLIINIMRKIDNSFSRDNRMNKLKNNKNLEGLNKIAKMLNDAYIKWNMFVGLLQKTINNAASLTNKQDVIHIFKMLNELKSYETETCSTNNAEICKLKNELIVLSTNIENKITELITGKKLK
;
A
#
# COMPACT_ATOMS: atom_id res chain seq x y z
N MET A 1 -45.86 35.63 -13.57
CA MET A 1 -44.44 35.23 -13.67
C MET A 1 -44.41 33.70 -13.59
N LYS A 2 -44.51 32.94 -14.69
CA LYS A 2 -43.44 32.55 -15.67
C LYS A 2 -42.27 31.86 -14.94
N ILE A 3 -41.84 30.60 -15.15
CA ILE A 3 -41.87 29.60 -16.25
C ILE A 3 -41.40 28.26 -15.60
N ILE A 4 -42.13 27.12 -15.61
CA ILE A 4 -42.21 26.02 -16.61
C ILE A 4 -40.86 25.51 -17.16
N TYR A 5 -40.42 24.29 -16.82
CA TYR A 5 -39.77 23.30 -17.71
C TYR A 5 -39.83 21.94 -16.98
N LYS A 6 -40.65 20.94 -17.31
CA LYS A 6 -40.80 20.11 -18.54
C LYS A 6 -39.51 19.45 -19.02
N THR A 7 -39.30 18.18 -18.63
CA THR A 7 -38.85 17.03 -19.47
C THR A 7 -38.98 15.75 -18.63
N ILE A 8 -40.04 14.95 -18.74
CA ILE A 8 -40.33 13.87 -19.71
C ILE A 8 -39.39 12.64 -19.62
N PHE A 9 -40.06 11.55 -19.26
CA PHE A 9 -39.74 10.13 -19.25
C PHE A 9 -39.49 9.60 -20.67
N VAL A 10 -38.41 8.84 -20.93
CA VAL A 10 -38.41 7.82 -21.99
C VAL A 10 -37.61 6.58 -21.53
N LEU A 11 -38.35 5.48 -21.60
CA LEU A 11 -38.04 4.08 -21.39
C LEU A 11 -36.95 3.50 -22.33
N SER A 12 -36.18 2.56 -21.78
CA SER A 12 -35.76 1.25 -22.31
C SER A 12 -35.35 1.02 -23.78
N THR A 13 -34.46 0.02 -23.91
CA THR A 13 -34.16 -0.85 -25.08
C THR A 13 -33.39 -0.26 -26.26
N PHE A 14 -32.09 -0.58 -26.31
CA PHE A 14 -31.45 -1.05 -27.54
C PHE A 14 -30.46 -2.19 -27.21
N PHE A 15 -30.98 -3.41 -27.25
CA PHE A 15 -30.24 -4.60 -27.63
C PHE A 15 -30.01 -4.50 -29.15
N ILE A 16 -28.76 -4.40 -29.60
CA ILE A 16 -28.38 -4.84 -30.95
C ILE A 16 -27.11 -5.68 -30.83
N CYS A 17 -27.33 -6.97 -31.06
CA CYS A 17 -26.34 -7.97 -31.41
C CYS A 17 -25.48 -7.51 -32.59
N CYS A 18 -24.17 -7.70 -32.48
CA CYS A 18 -23.34 -8.06 -33.63
C CYS A 18 -22.49 -9.27 -33.25
N CYS A 19 -23.08 -10.45 -33.40
CA CYS A 19 -22.34 -11.63 -33.78
C CYS A 19 -21.74 -11.39 -35.17
N LYS A 20 -20.44 -11.65 -35.34
CA LYS A 20 -19.93 -12.27 -36.56
C LYS A 20 -18.89 -13.31 -36.16
N GLN A 21 -19.37 -14.56 -36.13
CA GLN A 21 -18.57 -15.76 -36.35
C GLN A 21 -18.26 -15.91 -37.86
N ASP A 22 -17.36 -16.87 -38.13
CA ASP A 22 -16.96 -17.48 -39.41
C ASP A 22 -15.88 -16.74 -40.21
N LYS A 23 -14.84 -17.38 -40.74
CA LYS A 23 -14.34 -18.78 -40.84
C LYS A 23 -12.84 -18.61 -41.20
N GLY A 24 -11.87 -19.30 -40.63
CA GLY A 24 -11.59 -20.71 -40.91
C GLY A 24 -11.12 -20.92 -42.36
N GLU A 25 -9.82 -20.75 -42.65
CA GLU A 25 -9.00 -21.64 -43.51
C GLU A 25 -7.59 -21.07 -43.81
N LYS A 26 -6.57 -21.87 -43.51
CA LYS A 26 -5.20 -21.90 -44.07
C LYS A 26 -5.13 -23.19 -44.90
N PRO A 27 -4.05 -23.53 -45.64
CA PRO A 27 -2.92 -22.76 -46.21
C PRO A 27 -2.61 -23.18 -47.69
N LYS A 28 -1.58 -22.59 -48.32
CA LYS A 28 -0.66 -23.21 -49.33
C LYS A 28 0.43 -22.16 -49.66
N SER A 29 1.66 -22.33 -49.17
CA SER A 29 2.81 -23.00 -49.81
C SER A 29 3.13 -22.46 -51.21
N GLN A 30 4.28 -21.80 -51.39
CA GLN A 30 5.42 -22.30 -52.17
C GLN A 30 6.57 -21.30 -52.18
N ASP A 31 7.76 -21.84 -52.00
CA ASP A 31 9.07 -21.25 -52.29
C ASP A 31 9.11 -20.59 -53.68
N GLU A 32 9.91 -19.53 -53.83
CA GLU A 32 11.00 -19.58 -54.81
C GLU A 32 12.06 -18.50 -54.53
N THR A 33 13.23 -19.01 -54.17
CA THR A 33 14.54 -18.37 -54.11
C THR A 33 14.95 -17.82 -55.47
N LYS A 34 15.29 -16.52 -55.59
CA LYS A 34 16.27 -16.05 -56.57
C LYS A 34 17.20 -14.99 -55.98
N SER A 35 18.41 -15.46 -55.71
CA SER A 35 19.68 -14.73 -55.67
C SER A 35 19.81 -13.72 -56.81
N PHE A 36 20.32 -12.52 -56.52
CA PHE A 36 21.39 -11.85 -57.27
C PHE A 36 21.90 -10.63 -56.47
N ALA A 37 23.17 -10.67 -56.07
CA ALA A 37 24.01 -9.50 -55.81
C ALA A 37 25.18 -9.55 -56.83
N PRO A 38 26.03 -8.51 -57.01
CA PRO A 38 26.10 -7.20 -56.37
C PRO A 38 26.25 -6.02 -57.36
N GLY A 39 26.10 -4.78 -56.88
CA GLY A 39 26.46 -3.58 -57.63
C GLY A 39 26.76 -2.43 -56.68
N HIS A 40 28.04 -2.07 -56.59
CA HIS A 40 28.55 -0.98 -55.76
C HIS A 40 28.01 0.39 -56.20
N THR A 41 27.58 1.20 -55.22
CA THR A 41 27.90 2.64 -55.20
C THR A 41 27.88 3.13 -53.77
N ALA A 42 29.05 3.54 -53.29
CA ALA A 42 29.20 4.30 -52.05
C ALA A 42 28.46 5.62 -52.22
N THR A 43 27.52 5.89 -51.33
CA THR A 43 27.02 7.23 -51.07
C THR A 43 27.11 7.45 -49.57
N ASN A 44 27.89 8.47 -49.21
CA ASN A 44 28.02 8.97 -47.86
C ASN A 44 26.64 9.47 -47.42
N GLU A 45 25.95 8.69 -46.59
CA GLU A 45 24.92 9.24 -45.73
C GLU A 45 25.57 9.51 -44.39
N GLU A 46 25.71 10.82 -44.17
CA GLU A 46 26.01 11.45 -42.90
C GLU A 46 25.31 10.67 -41.79
N THR A 47 26.09 10.20 -40.82
CA THR A 47 25.57 9.84 -39.50
C THR A 47 24.89 11.08 -38.93
N GLU A 48 23.60 11.24 -39.23
CA GLU A 48 22.67 11.91 -38.34
C GLU A 48 22.80 11.15 -37.02
N SER A 49 23.56 11.74 -36.10
CA SER A 49 23.43 11.45 -34.69
C SER A 49 22.01 11.83 -34.32
N PHE A 50 21.10 10.88 -34.45
CA PHE A 50 19.84 10.91 -33.73
C PHE A 50 20.24 11.03 -32.26
N GLU A 51 20.09 12.23 -31.70
CA GLU A 51 20.02 12.43 -30.26
C GLU A 51 18.98 11.43 -29.75
N GLU A 52 19.48 10.36 -29.13
CA GLU A 52 18.70 9.24 -28.65
C GLU A 52 17.85 9.74 -27.47
N THR A 53 16.68 10.27 -27.80
CA THR A 53 15.48 10.44 -26.98
C THR A 53 15.73 10.57 -25.47
N ASP A 54 15.80 11.81 -25.02
CA ASP A 54 15.96 12.27 -23.65
C ASP A 54 14.79 11.93 -22.68
N ASN A 55 14.03 10.85 -22.92
CA ASN A 55 12.78 10.63 -22.18
C ASN A 55 12.40 9.17 -21.84
N ILE A 56 13.28 8.19 -22.05
CA ILE A 56 13.03 6.83 -21.56
C ILE A 56 13.64 6.68 -20.15
N PRO A 57 12.84 6.49 -19.09
CA PRO A 57 13.40 6.30 -17.76
C PRO A 57 14.26 5.03 -17.70
N SER A 58 15.37 5.10 -16.96
CA SER A 58 16.26 3.96 -16.78
C SER A 58 15.49 2.74 -16.22
N LYS A 59 15.97 1.53 -16.54
CA LYS A 59 15.40 0.28 -16.01
C LYS A 59 15.31 0.31 -14.48
N SER A 60 16.33 0.86 -13.81
CA SER A 60 16.38 1.03 -12.36
C SER A 60 15.28 1.94 -11.84
N TYR A 61 15.01 3.07 -12.51
CA TYR A 61 13.89 3.93 -12.13
C TYR A 61 12.53 3.24 -12.33
N LYS A 62 12.34 2.53 -13.45
CA LYS A 62 11.09 1.78 -13.70
C LYS A 62 10.84 0.74 -12.60
N GLN A 63 11.89 0.01 -12.19
CA GLN A 63 11.80 -0.94 -11.07
C GLN A 63 11.47 -0.24 -9.75
N LEU A 64 12.12 0.88 -9.46
CA LEU A 64 11.81 1.68 -8.27
C LEU A 64 10.34 2.10 -8.25
N LEU A 65 9.84 2.65 -9.36
CA LEU A 65 8.46 3.10 -9.50
C LEU A 65 7.47 1.95 -9.33
N GLU A 66 7.75 0.78 -9.92
CA GLU A 66 6.93 -0.42 -9.73
C GLU A 66 6.82 -0.80 -8.25
N LYS A 67 7.95 -0.82 -7.52
CA LYS A 67 7.93 -1.17 -6.08
C LYS A 67 7.26 -0.09 -5.23
N TYR A 68 7.44 1.18 -5.58
CA TYR A 68 6.75 2.28 -4.91
C TYR A 68 5.23 2.20 -5.11
N ASN A 69 4.76 1.88 -6.31
CA ASN A 69 3.33 1.71 -6.59
C ASN A 69 2.70 0.60 -5.73
N LYS A 70 3.45 -0.46 -5.39
CA LYS A 70 2.97 -1.49 -4.44
C LYS A 70 2.77 -0.93 -3.03
N ILE A 71 3.64 0.00 -2.58
CA ILE A 71 3.46 0.69 -1.30
C ILE A 71 2.23 1.59 -1.37
N GLN A 72 2.07 2.37 -2.44
CA GLN A 72 0.90 3.24 -2.61
C GLN A 72 -0.42 2.47 -2.63
N ALA A 73 -0.42 1.24 -3.18
CA ALA A 73 -1.59 0.38 -3.18
C ALA A 73 -2.10 0.03 -1.77
N LEU A 74 -1.23 0.03 -0.75
CA LEU A 74 -1.62 -0.21 0.65
C LEU A 74 -2.51 0.91 1.21
N PHE A 75 -2.53 2.09 0.59
CA PHE A 75 -3.34 3.24 1.00
C PHE A 75 -4.57 3.45 0.13
N LYS A 76 -4.93 2.46 -0.69
CA LYS A 76 -6.15 2.52 -1.50
C LYS A 76 -7.26 1.77 -0.77
N LYS A 77 -8.31 2.50 -0.39
CA LYS A 77 -9.56 1.90 0.08
C LYS A 77 -10.17 1.03 -1.04
N PRO A 78 -10.47 -0.25 -0.78
CA PRO A 78 -11.16 -1.10 -1.75
C PRO A 78 -12.53 -0.52 -2.13
N GLU A 79 -12.89 -0.66 -3.41
CA GLU A 79 -14.21 -0.26 -3.89
C GLU A 79 -15.30 -1.05 -3.14
N GLY A 80 -16.36 -0.34 -2.72
CA GLY A 80 -17.45 -0.93 -1.95
C GLY A 80 -17.14 -1.22 -0.48
N PHE A 81 -15.91 -1.01 0.02
CA PHE A 81 -15.63 -1.17 1.44
C PHE A 81 -16.44 -0.16 2.27
N GLN A 82 -17.27 -0.67 3.17
CA GLN A 82 -18.00 0.09 4.16
C GLN A 82 -17.83 -0.60 5.51
N SER A 83 -17.46 0.18 6.53
CA SER A 83 -17.37 -0.31 7.90
C SER A 83 -17.73 0.84 8.82
N SER A 84 -18.65 0.57 9.75
CA SER A 84 -19.04 1.44 10.85
C SER A 84 -18.27 1.11 12.14
N CYS A 85 -17.18 0.33 12.04
CA CYS A 85 -16.49 -0.21 13.21
C CYS A 85 -15.97 0.88 14.13
N ILE A 86 -15.34 1.91 13.59
CA ILE A 86 -14.84 3.05 14.37
C ILE A 86 -16.03 3.76 15.03
N GLU A 87 -17.04 4.18 14.26
CA GLU A 87 -18.20 4.89 14.77
C GLU A 87 -18.96 4.11 15.85
N GLU A 88 -19.06 2.78 15.71
CA GLU A 88 -19.69 1.91 16.71
C GLU A 88 -18.86 1.80 17.99
N ILE A 89 -17.53 1.71 17.89
CA ILE A 89 -16.64 1.73 19.07
C ILE A 89 -16.74 3.08 19.79
N GLU A 90 -16.77 4.18 19.04
CA GLU A 90 -16.90 5.54 19.58
C GLU A 90 -18.24 5.74 20.29
N GLY A 91 -19.34 5.30 19.65
CA GLY A 91 -20.67 5.30 20.24
C GLY A 91 -20.77 4.43 21.50
N PHE A 92 -20.09 3.28 21.53
CA PHE A 92 -20.03 2.41 22.71
C PHE A 92 -19.42 3.11 23.93
N PHE A 93 -18.34 3.86 23.73
CA PHE A 93 -17.69 4.62 24.80
C PHE A 93 -18.37 5.97 25.10
N ASN A 94 -19.30 6.43 24.27
CA ASN A 94 -20.02 7.71 24.38
C ASN A 94 -19.07 8.93 24.31
N THR A 95 -18.27 8.98 23.24
CA THR A 95 -17.24 10.01 23.03
C THR A 95 -17.17 10.44 21.57
N ASP A 96 -17.06 11.74 21.33
CA ASP A 96 -16.84 12.30 19.98
C ASP A 96 -15.33 12.39 19.68
N TYR A 97 -14.85 11.57 18.76
CA TYR A 97 -13.45 11.58 18.35
C TYR A 97 -13.15 12.53 17.21
N LYS A 98 -11.87 12.90 17.10
CA LYS A 98 -11.30 13.35 15.83
C LYS A 98 -11.00 12.12 14.96
N HIS A 99 -11.90 11.79 14.03
CA HIS A 99 -11.83 10.60 13.17
C HIS A 99 -10.52 10.40 12.38
N SER A 100 -9.72 11.44 12.14
CA SER A 100 -8.63 11.41 11.16
C SER A 100 -7.50 10.42 11.46
N VAL A 101 -7.28 10.04 12.72
CA VAL A 101 -6.26 9.04 13.10
C VAL A 101 -6.85 7.64 13.05
N ASN A 102 -8.02 7.42 13.65
CA ASN A 102 -8.62 6.09 13.84
C ASN A 102 -9.02 5.42 12.52
N ASP A 103 -9.33 6.19 11.46
CA ASP A 103 -9.57 5.65 10.12
C ASP A 103 -8.35 4.91 9.55
N ASN A 104 -7.15 5.14 10.10
CA ASN A 104 -5.95 4.42 9.70
C ASN A 104 -5.95 2.95 10.14
N LEU A 105 -6.82 2.58 11.09
CA LEU A 105 -7.01 1.19 11.50
C LEU A 105 -7.36 0.31 10.30
N TYR A 106 -8.23 0.78 9.40
CA TYR A 106 -8.66 0.01 8.24
C TYR A 106 -7.48 -0.31 7.31
N TYR A 107 -6.56 0.63 7.12
CA TYR A 107 -5.35 0.40 6.34
C TYR A 107 -4.36 -0.50 7.10
N THR A 108 -4.22 -0.34 8.43
CA THR A 108 -3.39 -1.24 9.26
C THR A 108 -3.84 -2.69 9.15
N LEU A 109 -5.16 -2.93 9.14
CA LEU A 109 -5.75 -4.27 9.06
C LEU A 109 -6.02 -4.72 7.62
N ASN A 110 -5.51 -3.99 6.62
CA ASN A 110 -5.68 -4.27 5.20
C ASN A 110 -7.14 -4.51 4.79
N PHE A 111 -8.07 -3.76 5.39
CA PHE A 111 -9.50 -3.84 5.14
C PHE A 111 -10.12 -5.22 5.37
N ASP A 112 -9.47 -6.09 6.17
CA ASP A 112 -9.99 -7.42 6.50
C ASP A 112 -11.21 -7.30 7.42
N THR A 113 -12.41 -7.44 6.84
CA THR A 113 -13.69 -7.22 7.52
C THR A 113 -13.87 -8.15 8.70
N THR A 114 -13.44 -9.41 8.59
CA THR A 114 -13.54 -10.38 9.68
C THR A 114 -12.73 -9.95 10.89
N THR A 115 -11.47 -9.54 10.69
CA THR A 115 -10.61 -9.03 11.76
C THR A 115 -11.16 -7.76 12.37
N ILE A 116 -11.64 -6.83 11.55
CA ILE A 116 -12.23 -5.57 11.99
C ILE A 116 -13.47 -5.80 12.87
N ASP A 117 -14.37 -6.70 12.44
CA ASP A 117 -15.57 -7.04 13.20
C ASP A 117 -15.24 -7.79 14.49
N ASN A 118 -14.22 -8.65 14.46
CA ASN A 118 -13.72 -9.34 15.66
C ASN A 118 -13.11 -8.36 16.67
N LEU A 119 -12.32 -7.38 16.21
CA LEU A 119 -11.79 -6.32 17.07
C LEU A 119 -12.92 -5.53 17.73
N LYS A 120 -13.92 -5.12 16.95
CA LYS A 120 -15.12 -4.45 17.45
C LYS A 120 -15.82 -5.29 18.52
N LYS A 121 -16.12 -6.56 18.21
CA LYS A 121 -16.80 -7.49 19.11
C LYS A 121 -16.04 -7.65 20.42
N ILE A 122 -14.72 -7.79 20.39
CA ILE A 122 -13.89 -7.91 21.60
C ILE A 122 -14.05 -6.66 22.47
N ILE A 123 -13.89 -5.47 21.87
CA ILE A 123 -13.99 -4.19 22.58
C ILE A 123 -15.38 -4.03 23.22
N THR A 124 -16.45 -4.30 22.48
CA THR A 124 -17.82 -4.16 23.00
C THR A 124 -18.22 -5.24 24.00
N THR A 125 -17.62 -6.44 23.91
CA THR A 125 -17.93 -7.56 24.82
C THR A 125 -17.20 -7.42 26.15
N PHE A 126 -15.91 -7.07 26.12
CA PHE A 126 -15.07 -7.07 27.31
C PHE A 126 -14.80 -5.68 27.88
N GLY A 127 -15.09 -4.62 27.13
CA GLY A 127 -14.98 -3.24 27.59
C GLY A 127 -16.19 -2.73 28.34
N SER A 128 -16.02 -1.53 28.86
CA SER A 128 -17.06 -0.74 29.51
C SER A 128 -16.78 0.74 29.23
N LYS A 129 -17.76 1.62 29.44
CA LYS A 129 -17.56 3.07 29.28
C LYS A 129 -16.35 3.61 30.08
N LYS A 130 -16.04 3.01 31.23
CA LYS A 130 -14.90 3.39 32.07
C LYS A 130 -13.55 2.95 31.47
N ASP A 131 -13.57 1.93 30.62
CA ASP A 131 -12.38 1.40 29.94
C ASP A 131 -11.97 2.23 28.72
N TYR A 132 -12.62 3.37 28.46
CA TYR A 132 -12.28 4.27 27.37
C TYR A 132 -10.78 4.59 27.29
N HIS A 133 -10.18 4.97 28.42
CA HIS A 133 -8.75 5.25 28.55
C HIS A 133 -7.91 4.00 28.82
N ASN A 134 -8.52 2.82 28.87
CA ASN A 134 -7.80 1.58 29.15
C ASN A 134 -6.90 1.24 27.94
N PRO A 135 -5.57 1.15 28.13
CA PRO A 135 -4.64 0.84 27.05
C PRO A 135 -4.91 -0.51 26.39
N ALA A 136 -5.46 -1.48 27.11
CA ALA A 136 -5.62 -2.84 26.59
C ALA A 136 -6.87 -3.01 25.72
N ILE A 137 -7.96 -2.28 25.96
CA ILE A 137 -9.26 -2.56 25.30
C ILE A 137 -10.08 -1.30 24.98
N GLY A 138 -9.58 -0.13 25.39
CA GLY A 138 -10.16 1.17 25.07
C GLY A 138 -9.64 1.69 23.73
N GLU A 139 -9.88 2.97 23.46
CA GLU A 139 -9.44 3.56 22.19
C GLU A 139 -7.92 3.65 22.07
N SER A 140 -7.17 3.70 23.17
CA SER A 140 -5.72 3.70 23.05
C SER A 140 -5.22 2.51 22.21
N LEU A 141 -5.88 1.35 22.27
CA LEU A 141 -5.58 0.22 21.38
C LEU A 141 -5.84 0.57 19.92
N VAL A 142 -7.05 1.04 19.59
CA VAL A 142 -7.47 1.42 18.22
C VAL A 142 -6.53 2.48 17.64
N ARG A 143 -6.22 3.50 18.43
CA ARG A 143 -5.31 4.59 18.08
C ARG A 143 -3.89 4.08 17.88
N ASN A 144 -3.37 3.23 18.77
CA ASN A 144 -2.01 2.70 18.64
C ASN A 144 -1.85 1.81 17.42
N LEU A 145 -2.85 0.95 17.14
CA LEU A 145 -2.91 0.18 15.90
C LEU A 145 -2.95 1.09 14.66
N SER A 146 -3.72 2.17 14.73
CA SER A 146 -3.80 3.16 13.65
C SER A 146 -2.47 3.88 13.41
N TYR A 147 -1.67 4.12 14.44
CA TYR A 147 -0.36 4.76 14.31
C TYR A 147 0.69 3.87 13.64
N LEU A 148 0.53 2.54 13.62
CA LEU A 148 1.49 1.63 12.98
C LEU A 148 1.69 1.97 11.50
N ILE A 149 0.59 2.09 10.74
CA ILE A 149 0.70 2.41 9.32
C ILE A 149 1.15 3.86 9.08
N ILE A 150 0.75 4.80 9.95
CA ILE A 150 1.15 6.22 9.87
C ILE A 150 2.67 6.36 10.02
N ASN A 151 3.24 5.76 11.06
CA ASN A 151 4.64 6.00 11.41
C ASN A 151 5.62 5.12 10.62
N ILE A 152 5.14 4.01 10.04
CA ILE A 152 5.97 3.08 9.27
C ILE A 152 5.79 3.30 7.77
N MET A 153 4.62 2.95 7.23
CA MET A 153 4.41 2.89 5.77
C MET A 153 4.11 4.26 5.17
N ARG A 154 3.30 5.12 5.82
CA ARG A 154 3.12 6.50 5.34
C ARG A 154 4.41 7.30 5.44
N LYS A 155 5.29 7.00 6.40
CA LYS A 155 6.64 7.58 6.44
C LYS A 155 7.47 7.21 5.19
N ILE A 156 7.40 5.95 4.74
CA ILE A 156 8.02 5.52 3.48
C ILE A 156 7.42 6.32 2.32
N ASP A 157 6.10 6.37 2.21
CA ASP A 157 5.42 7.11 1.13
C ASP A 157 5.81 8.59 1.08
N ASN A 158 5.79 9.24 2.24
CA ASN A 158 6.20 10.63 2.43
C ASN A 158 7.64 10.89 2.01
N SER A 159 8.53 9.89 2.09
CA SER A 159 9.92 10.02 1.65
C SER A 159 10.04 10.22 0.13
N PHE A 160 9.04 9.79 -0.64
CA PHE A 160 8.96 9.97 -2.09
C PHE A 160 8.09 11.15 -2.53
N SER A 161 6.97 11.39 -1.84
CA SER A 161 5.97 12.38 -2.25
C SER A 161 6.35 13.81 -1.88
N ARG A 162 7.06 14.02 -0.76
CA ARG A 162 7.52 15.36 -0.33
C ARG A 162 8.49 15.96 -1.34
N ASP A 163 8.44 17.28 -1.50
CA ASP A 163 9.35 18.09 -2.33
C ASP A 163 9.57 17.56 -3.75
N ASN A 164 8.58 16.88 -4.31
CA ASN A 164 8.65 16.26 -5.64
C ASN A 164 9.84 15.28 -5.79
N ARG A 165 10.22 14.59 -4.70
CA ARG A 165 11.40 13.71 -4.64
C ARG A 165 11.33 12.56 -5.65
N MET A 166 10.16 11.98 -5.90
CA MET A 166 10.01 10.93 -6.92
C MET A 166 10.45 11.39 -8.32
N ASN A 167 10.09 12.61 -8.73
CA ASN A 167 10.53 13.17 -10.01
C ASN A 167 12.03 13.49 -10.02
N LYS A 168 12.59 13.94 -8.89
CA LYS A 168 14.06 14.12 -8.75
C LYS A 168 14.82 12.80 -8.92
N LEU A 169 14.25 11.69 -8.45
CA LEU A 169 14.85 10.36 -8.62
C LEU A 169 14.79 9.85 -10.08
N LYS A 170 13.84 10.32 -10.90
CA LYS A 170 13.74 9.97 -12.33
C LYS A 170 15.01 10.27 -13.09
N ASN A 171 15.62 11.42 -12.79
CA ASN A 171 16.80 11.93 -13.50
C ASN A 171 18.11 11.58 -12.78
N ASN A 172 18.07 10.73 -11.76
CA ASN A 172 19.26 10.39 -10.98
C ASN A 172 20.16 9.40 -11.72
N LYS A 173 21.45 9.73 -11.85
CA LYS A 173 22.44 8.89 -12.55
C LYS A 173 22.95 7.71 -11.71
N ASN A 174 22.67 7.67 -10.40
CA ASN A 174 23.10 6.59 -9.52
C ASN A 174 22.14 5.38 -9.57
N LEU A 175 22.29 4.56 -10.61
CA LEU A 175 21.44 3.40 -10.87
C LEU A 175 21.49 2.34 -9.76
N GLU A 176 22.66 2.11 -9.17
CA GLU A 176 22.84 1.19 -8.04
C GLU A 176 22.04 1.66 -6.83
N GLY A 177 22.08 2.97 -6.54
CA GLY A 177 21.30 3.59 -5.48
C GLY A 177 19.80 3.40 -5.67
N LEU A 178 19.30 3.62 -6.89
CA LEU A 178 17.89 3.40 -7.23
C LEU A 178 17.48 1.93 -7.04
N ASN A 179 18.30 0.99 -7.52
CA ASN A 179 18.06 -0.45 -7.34
C ASN A 179 18.05 -0.85 -5.84
N LYS A 180 18.94 -0.25 -5.04
CA LYS A 180 18.98 -0.50 -3.59
C LYS A 180 17.71 -0.03 -2.90
N ILE A 181 17.18 1.15 -3.26
CA ILE A 181 15.90 1.63 -2.74
C ILE A 181 14.76 0.69 -3.19
N ALA A 182 14.73 0.28 -4.46
CA ALA A 182 13.71 -0.64 -4.97
C ALA A 182 13.71 -1.97 -4.20
N LYS A 183 14.87 -2.52 -3.87
CA LYS A 183 14.99 -3.73 -3.03
C LYS A 183 14.43 -3.49 -1.62
N MET A 184 14.82 -2.41 -0.96
CA MET A 184 14.31 -2.08 0.38
C MET A 184 12.79 -1.86 0.39
N LEU A 185 12.22 -1.25 -0.66
CA LEU A 185 10.77 -1.12 -0.81
C LEU A 185 10.06 -2.47 -0.92
N ASN A 186 10.61 -3.39 -1.72
CA ASN A 186 10.04 -4.72 -1.86
C ASN A 186 10.12 -5.50 -0.53
N ASP A 187 11.23 -5.38 0.18
CA ASP A 187 11.42 -6.01 1.49
C ASP A 187 10.43 -5.42 2.52
N ALA A 188 10.23 -4.09 2.53
CA ALA A 188 9.26 -3.43 3.39
C ALA A 188 7.82 -3.87 3.07
N TYR A 189 7.46 -3.99 1.80
CA TYR A 189 6.14 -4.48 1.39
C TYR A 189 5.89 -5.91 1.87
N ILE A 190 6.85 -6.83 1.67
CA ILE A 190 6.73 -8.22 2.12
C ILE A 190 6.58 -8.29 3.65
N LYS A 191 7.46 -7.58 4.38
CA LYS A 191 7.43 -7.58 5.85
C LYS A 191 6.17 -6.93 6.41
N TRP A 192 5.65 -5.89 5.75
CA TRP A 192 4.38 -5.28 6.14
C TRP A 192 3.23 -6.28 6.05
N ASN A 193 3.12 -7.02 4.95
CA ASN A 193 2.08 -8.04 4.81
C ASN A 193 2.22 -9.16 5.84
N MET A 194 3.45 -9.61 6.15
CA MET A 194 3.69 -10.57 7.23
C MET A 194 3.24 -10.02 8.59
N PHE A 195 3.59 -8.77 8.89
CA PHE A 195 3.22 -8.08 10.12
C PHE A 195 1.70 -7.96 10.26
N VAL A 196 1.01 -7.52 9.20
CA VAL A 196 -0.46 -7.43 9.17
C VAL A 196 -1.11 -8.80 9.36
N GLY A 197 -0.58 -9.85 8.71
CA GLY A 197 -1.09 -11.21 8.89
C GLY A 197 -0.99 -11.70 10.34
N LEU A 198 0.10 -11.37 11.05
CA LEU A 198 0.23 -11.68 12.49
C LEU A 198 -0.72 -10.86 13.36
N LEU A 199 -0.90 -9.56 13.07
CA LEU A 199 -1.90 -8.73 13.76
C LEU A 199 -3.30 -9.35 13.62
N GLN A 200 -3.71 -9.66 12.39
CA GLN A 200 -5.02 -10.24 12.08
C GLN A 200 -5.22 -11.57 12.80
N LYS A 201 -4.23 -12.47 12.70
CA LYS A 201 -4.26 -13.76 13.41
C LYS A 201 -4.40 -13.58 14.94
N THR A 202 -3.71 -12.61 15.51
CA THR A 202 -3.74 -12.35 16.96
C THR A 202 -5.12 -11.88 17.42
N ILE A 203 -5.72 -10.94 16.69
CA ILE A 203 -7.08 -10.43 16.95
C ILE A 203 -8.12 -11.55 16.79
N ASN A 204 -8.04 -12.31 15.70
CA ASN A 204 -9.00 -13.39 15.42
C ASN A 204 -8.91 -14.52 16.45
N ASN A 205 -7.70 -14.88 16.88
CA ASN A 205 -7.52 -15.85 17.96
C ASN A 205 -8.10 -15.35 19.28
N ALA A 206 -7.86 -14.08 19.64
CA ALA A 206 -8.42 -13.48 20.85
C ALA A 206 -9.96 -13.44 20.83
N ALA A 207 -10.58 -13.28 19.65
CA ALA A 207 -12.03 -13.23 19.50
C ALA A 207 -12.72 -14.57 19.82
N SER A 208 -11.97 -15.68 19.79
CA SER A 208 -12.45 -17.01 20.16
C SER A 208 -12.44 -17.26 21.67
N LEU A 209 -11.78 -16.40 22.45
CA LEU A 209 -11.65 -16.56 23.89
C LEU A 209 -12.89 -16.03 24.61
N THR A 210 -13.27 -16.72 25.69
CA THR A 210 -14.39 -16.33 26.54
C THR A 210 -13.94 -15.63 27.83
N ASN A 211 -12.68 -15.81 28.22
CA ASN A 211 -12.12 -15.21 29.42
C ASN A 211 -11.59 -13.79 29.15
N LYS A 212 -12.11 -12.80 29.87
CA LYS A 212 -11.73 -11.39 29.75
C LYS A 212 -10.24 -11.14 30.00
N GLN A 213 -9.62 -11.83 30.97
CA GLN A 213 -8.23 -11.61 31.33
C GLN A 213 -7.27 -12.10 30.25
N ASP A 214 -7.58 -13.23 29.61
CA ASP A 214 -6.77 -13.77 28.52
C ASP A 214 -6.80 -12.82 27.31
N VAL A 215 -7.98 -12.28 26.99
CA VAL A 215 -8.15 -11.28 25.92
C VAL A 215 -7.38 -9.99 26.25
N ILE A 216 -7.51 -9.47 27.47
CA ILE A 216 -6.77 -8.28 27.92
C ILE A 216 -5.26 -8.51 27.84
N HIS A 217 -4.76 -9.69 28.21
CA HIS A 217 -3.34 -10.01 28.12
C HIS A 217 -2.84 -9.92 26.68
N ILE A 218 -3.56 -10.51 25.72
CA ILE A 218 -3.22 -10.45 24.29
C ILE A 218 -3.28 -9.03 23.75
N PHE A 219 -4.25 -8.23 24.16
CA PHE A 219 -4.41 -6.90 23.60
C PHE A 219 -3.50 -5.86 24.23
N LYS A 220 -3.16 -6.00 25.52
CA LYS A 220 -2.10 -5.21 26.15
C LYS A 220 -0.79 -5.37 25.37
N MET A 221 -0.49 -6.60 24.98
CA MET A 221 0.64 -6.96 24.14
C MET A 221 0.63 -6.25 22.77
N LEU A 222 -0.53 -6.16 22.10
CA LEU A 222 -0.66 -5.39 20.85
C LEU A 222 -0.53 -3.88 21.08
N ASN A 223 -1.06 -3.36 22.18
CA ASN A 223 -1.01 -1.95 22.52
C ASN A 223 0.42 -1.47 22.85
N GLU A 224 1.31 -2.37 23.26
CA GLU A 224 2.73 -2.10 23.50
C GLU A 224 3.56 -2.00 22.21
N LEU A 225 3.00 -2.28 21.02
CA LEU A 225 3.71 -2.14 19.75
C LEU A 225 3.93 -0.67 19.38
N LYS A 226 4.99 -0.07 19.91
CA LYS A 226 5.34 1.32 19.61
C LYS A 226 5.76 1.50 18.16
N SER A 227 5.09 2.43 17.48
CA SER A 227 5.18 2.61 16.03
C SER A 227 6.31 3.54 15.57
N TYR A 228 7.02 4.20 16.49
CA TYR A 228 8.04 5.22 16.20
C TYR A 228 9.45 4.86 16.66
N GLU A 229 9.62 3.86 17.53
CA GLU A 229 10.92 3.44 18.04
C GLU A 229 11.07 1.92 18.00
N THR A 230 12.32 1.47 17.87
CA THR A 230 12.66 0.06 18.04
C THR A 230 12.77 -0.26 19.52
N GLU A 231 12.19 -1.38 19.94
CA GLU A 231 12.20 -1.78 21.36
C GLU A 231 12.66 -3.22 21.54
N THR A 232 13.12 -3.54 22.74
CA THR A 232 13.43 -4.91 23.15
C THR A 232 12.15 -5.73 23.17
N CYS A 233 12.10 -6.79 22.38
CA CYS A 233 10.91 -7.63 22.30
C CYS A 233 10.83 -8.57 23.52
N SER A 234 9.72 -8.52 24.25
CA SER A 234 9.38 -9.56 25.22
C SER A 234 9.07 -10.88 24.51
N THR A 235 9.31 -12.01 25.18
CA THR A 235 9.18 -13.36 24.60
C THR A 235 7.81 -13.65 24.00
N ASN A 236 6.74 -13.10 24.57
CA ASN A 236 5.36 -13.43 24.18
C ASN A 236 4.92 -12.74 22.87
N ASN A 237 5.67 -11.75 22.37
CA ASN A 237 5.39 -11.01 21.12
C ASN A 237 6.59 -10.98 20.17
N ALA A 238 7.57 -11.86 20.36
CA ALA A 238 8.88 -11.71 19.74
C ALA A 238 8.81 -11.54 18.22
N GLU A 239 7.94 -12.26 17.53
CA GLU A 239 7.85 -12.23 16.06
C GLU A 239 7.20 -10.93 15.53
N ILE A 240 6.03 -10.55 16.06
CA ILE A 240 5.31 -9.35 15.61
C ILE A 240 6.09 -8.06 15.94
N CYS A 241 6.70 -8.02 17.13
CA CYS A 241 7.59 -6.94 17.55
C CYS A 241 8.84 -6.87 16.66
N LYS A 242 9.47 -8.02 16.35
CA LYS A 242 10.64 -8.07 15.47
C LYS A 242 10.33 -7.53 14.08
N LEU A 243 9.22 -7.97 13.47
CA LEU A 243 8.81 -7.48 12.15
C LEU A 243 8.58 -5.96 12.16
N LYS A 244 7.90 -5.45 13.20
CA LYS A 244 7.72 -4.01 13.39
C LYS A 244 9.06 -3.27 13.52
N ASN A 245 10.01 -3.79 14.29
CA ASN A 245 11.35 -3.20 14.42
C ASN A 245 12.08 -3.16 13.08
N GLU A 246 12.08 -4.28 12.34
CA GLU A 246 12.68 -4.36 11.01
C GLU A 246 12.05 -3.37 10.03
N LEU A 247 10.72 -3.19 10.08
CA LEU A 247 9.99 -2.23 9.27
C LEU A 247 10.35 -0.77 9.59
N ILE A 248 10.51 -0.41 10.86
CA ILE A 248 10.96 0.94 11.27
C ILE A 248 12.38 1.20 10.75
N VAL A 249 13.28 0.23 10.88
CA VAL A 249 14.65 0.33 10.36
C VAL A 249 14.65 0.50 8.84
N LEU A 250 13.84 -0.30 8.12
CA LEU A 250 13.69 -0.16 6.68
C LEU A 250 13.16 1.23 6.29
N SER A 251 12.13 1.72 6.98
CA SER A 251 11.54 3.05 6.71
C SER A 251 12.59 4.16 6.81
N THR A 252 13.38 4.16 7.89
CA THR A 252 14.48 5.12 8.09
C THR A 252 15.59 4.95 7.05
N ASN A 253 15.99 3.72 6.72
CA ASN A 253 17.02 3.47 5.71
C ASN A 253 16.60 3.93 4.31
N ILE A 254 15.32 3.77 3.96
CA ILE A 254 14.75 4.25 2.70
C ILE A 254 14.80 5.78 2.65
N GLU A 255 14.31 6.46 3.69
CA GLU A 255 14.33 7.93 3.80
C GLU A 255 15.76 8.49 3.67
N ASN A 256 16.70 7.89 4.41
CA ASN A 256 18.10 8.28 4.38
C ASN A 256 18.71 8.09 3.00
N LYS A 257 18.42 6.96 2.34
CA LYS A 257 18.98 6.68 1.01
C LYS A 257 18.40 7.60 -0.06
N ILE A 258 17.11 7.91 -0.01
CA ILE A 258 16.49 8.89 -0.91
C ILE A 258 17.15 10.26 -0.71
N THR A 259 17.33 10.67 0.55
CA THR A 259 17.95 11.96 0.87
C THR A 259 19.40 12.02 0.38
N GLU A 260 20.17 10.95 0.55
CA GLU A 260 21.54 10.83 0.02
C GLU A 260 21.56 10.97 -1.51
N LEU A 261 20.67 10.27 -2.22
CA LEU A 261 20.64 10.34 -3.69
C LEU A 261 20.25 11.72 -4.21
N ILE A 262 19.39 12.45 -3.51
CA ILE A 262 18.89 13.76 -3.95
C ILE A 262 19.84 14.89 -3.56
N THR A 263 20.46 14.82 -2.39
CA THR A 263 21.25 15.93 -1.83
C THR A 263 22.76 15.69 -1.88
N GLY A 264 23.20 14.45 -2.10
CA GLY A 264 24.59 14.03 -1.95
C GLY A 264 25.05 13.90 -0.48
N LYS A 265 24.20 14.22 0.51
CA LYS A 265 24.56 14.17 1.94
C LYS A 265 24.12 12.85 2.56
N LYS A 266 25.04 12.16 3.24
CA LYS A 266 24.70 11.04 4.13
C LYS A 266 24.20 11.59 5.46
N LEU A 267 22.99 11.21 5.85
CA LEU A 267 22.49 11.43 7.20
C LEU A 267 23.18 10.44 8.14
N LYS A 268 23.71 10.94 9.26
CA LYS A 268 24.32 10.14 10.33
C LYS A 268 23.25 9.65 11.29
#